data_AF-A0A352F099-F1
#
_entry.id   AF-A0A352F099-F1
#
_cell.length_a   1.000
_cell.length_b   1.000
_cell.length_c   1.000
_cell.angle_alpha   90.00
_cell.angle_beta   90.00
_cell.angle_gamma   90.00
#
_symmetry.space_group_name_H-M   'P 1'
#
loop_
_entity.id
_entity.type
_entity.pdbx_description
1 polymer ?
#
loop_
_entity_poly.entity_id
_entity_poly.type
_entity_poly.pdbx_seq_one_letter_code
_entity_poly.pdbx_strand_id
1 'polypeptide(L)'
;MVLIALGVSTLGRQQTPETSTTSAQPQQPSIPEHVVYGMFLRDLDTFNQKAEAAARNGDARSSETWRDFYKGRAGWSDEEFRVLNLIAADCQRQLKVINAKAQKVIDARRKLYFPDNKVRPDGKMPPPSPELQQLQAEHDAVILAARDQIRLTLGEQSFQRLQEFLKRTLVPTITVTKLGN
;
A
#
# COMPACT_ATOMS: atom_id res chain seq x y z
N MET A 1 63.00 -30.02 -17.06
CA MET A 1 63.91 -29.23 -16.21
C MET A 1 63.35 -29.30 -14.80
N VAL A 2 64.13 -29.85 -13.87
CA VAL A 2 63.72 -30.21 -12.50
C VAL A 2 63.64 -28.96 -11.63
N LEU A 3 62.69 -28.92 -10.68
CA LEU A 3 62.96 -28.48 -9.31
C LEU A 3 61.86 -29.00 -8.37
N ILE A 4 62.27 -29.96 -7.54
CA ILE A 4 61.57 -30.40 -6.33
C ILE A 4 61.96 -29.43 -5.21
N ALA A 5 60.98 -28.93 -4.46
CA ALA A 5 61.20 -28.40 -3.13
C ALA A 5 60.28 -29.14 -2.14
N LEU A 6 60.90 -29.98 -1.31
CA LEU A 6 60.32 -30.55 -0.11
C LEU A 6 60.39 -29.48 1.00
N GLY A 7 59.23 -29.17 1.58
CA GLY A 7 59.12 -28.44 2.85
C GLY A 7 58.05 -29.10 3.69
N VAL A 8 58.46 -29.92 4.66
CA VAL A 8 57.58 -30.50 5.67
C VAL A 8 57.38 -29.47 6.78
N SER A 9 56.14 -29.10 7.07
CA SER A 9 55.75 -28.46 8.33
C SER A 9 54.30 -28.85 8.67
N THR A 10 54.23 -29.75 9.66
CA THR A 10 53.21 -29.97 10.68
C THR A 10 51.80 -29.38 10.51
N LEU A 11 50.81 -30.29 10.62
CA LEU A 11 49.39 -30.02 10.80
C LEU A 11 49.13 -29.01 11.93
N GLY A 12 48.43 -27.93 11.58
CA GLY A 12 47.73 -27.06 12.50
C GLY A 12 46.59 -26.40 11.73
N ARG A 13 45.37 -26.93 11.90
CA ARG A 13 44.15 -26.51 11.21
C ARG A 13 43.81 -25.06 11.59
N GLN A 14 44.29 -24.07 10.83
CA GLN A 14 43.71 -22.74 10.85
C GLN A 14 42.53 -22.73 9.88
N GLN A 15 41.34 -22.59 10.46
CA GLN A 15 40.14 -22.19 9.75
C GLN A 15 40.41 -20.79 9.19
N THR A 16 40.61 -20.69 7.89
CA THR A 16 40.50 -19.43 7.17
C THR A 16 39.12 -18.84 7.51
N PRO A 17 39.03 -17.56 7.94
CA PRO A 17 37.75 -16.90 8.04
C PRO A 17 37.16 -16.89 6.64
N GLU A 18 36.08 -17.66 6.46
CA GLU A 18 35.21 -17.53 5.31
C GLU A 18 34.74 -16.08 5.32
N THR A 19 35.29 -15.28 4.40
CA THR A 19 34.70 -14.04 3.94
C THR A 19 33.26 -14.37 3.60
N SER A 20 32.38 -14.07 4.55
CA SER A 20 30.95 -14.03 4.36
C SER A 20 30.71 -12.89 3.37
N THR A 21 30.78 -13.23 2.09
CA THR A 21 30.21 -12.40 1.04
C THR A 21 28.71 -12.43 1.30
N THR A 22 28.23 -11.48 2.09
CA THR A 22 26.81 -11.16 2.21
C THR A 22 26.31 -11.00 0.79
N SER A 23 25.59 -12.00 0.31
CA SER A 23 24.78 -11.93 -0.88
C SER A 23 23.79 -10.80 -0.64
N ALA A 24 24.09 -9.62 -1.15
CA ALA A 24 23.14 -8.53 -1.24
C ALA A 24 22.01 -9.02 -2.16
N GLN A 25 20.97 -9.58 -1.56
CA GLN A 25 19.71 -9.81 -2.26
C GLN A 25 19.24 -8.47 -2.79
N PRO A 26 18.88 -8.37 -4.09
CA PRO A 26 18.34 -7.15 -4.64
C PRO A 26 17.11 -6.75 -3.81
N GLN A 27 17.21 -5.62 -3.11
CA GLN A 27 16.11 -5.06 -2.34
C GLN A 27 15.00 -4.74 -3.33
N GLN A 28 13.94 -5.56 -3.34
CA GLN A 28 12.70 -5.19 -4.01
C GLN A 28 12.27 -3.82 -3.46
N PRO A 29 11.87 -2.88 -4.32
CA PRO A 29 11.39 -1.58 -3.84
C PRO A 29 10.24 -1.83 -2.87
N SER A 30 10.42 -1.42 -1.62
CA SER A 30 9.38 -1.55 -0.60
C SER A 30 8.17 -0.72 -1.01
N ILE A 31 7.00 -1.35 -1.13
CA ILE A 31 5.75 -0.66 -1.45
C ILE A 31 5.50 0.42 -0.39
N PRO A 32 5.21 1.68 -0.77
CA PRO A 32 4.95 2.74 0.19
C PRO A 32 3.75 2.43 1.08
N GLU A 33 3.83 2.77 2.37
CA GLU A 33 2.78 2.42 3.33
C GLU A 33 1.42 3.03 2.98
N HIS A 34 1.39 4.28 2.50
CA HIS A 34 0.13 4.93 2.09
C HIS A 34 -0.59 4.15 0.98
N VAL A 35 0.12 3.40 0.13
CA VAL A 35 -0.49 2.54 -0.89
C VAL A 35 -1.18 1.36 -0.23
N VAL A 36 -0.50 0.67 0.68
CA VAL A 36 -1.02 -0.52 1.36
C VAL A 36 -2.24 -0.17 2.22
N TYR A 37 -2.10 0.83 3.10
CA TYR A 37 -3.20 1.24 3.97
C TYR A 37 -4.33 1.92 3.21
N GLY A 38 -4.03 2.69 2.17
CA GLY A 38 -5.04 3.32 1.33
C GLY A 38 -5.93 2.29 0.64
N MET A 39 -5.32 1.23 0.11
CA MET A 39 -6.06 0.12 -0.49
C MET A 39 -6.91 -0.62 0.55
N PHE A 40 -6.35 -0.97 1.72
CA PHE A 40 -7.08 -1.64 2.79
C PHE A 40 -8.30 -0.83 3.28
N LEU A 41 -8.12 0.46 3.56
CA LEU A 41 -9.19 1.34 4.06
C LEU A 41 -10.30 1.52 3.03
N ARG A 42 -9.95 1.60 1.74
CA ARG A 42 -10.92 1.64 0.64
C ARG A 42 -11.71 0.34 0.54
N ASP A 43 -11.06 -0.81 0.72
CA ASP A 43 -11.71 -2.12 0.67
C ASP A 43 -12.69 -2.30 1.84
N LEU A 44 -12.30 -1.89 3.06
CA LEU A 44 -13.20 -1.87 4.23
C LEU A 44 -14.47 -1.03 3.97
N ASP A 45 -14.30 0.21 3.51
CA ASP A 45 -15.42 1.10 3.21
C ASP A 45 -16.31 0.53 2.09
N THR A 46 -15.71 -0.02 1.04
CA THR A 46 -16.45 -0.65 -0.07
C THR A 46 -17.28 -1.85 0.41
N PHE A 47 -16.74 -2.70 1.29
CA PHE A 47 -17.50 -3.83 1.83
C PHE A 47 -18.61 -3.37 2.78
N ASN A 48 -18.40 -2.32 3.58
CA ASN A 48 -19.47 -1.74 4.38
C ASN A 48 -20.61 -1.21 3.52
N GLN A 49 -20.30 -0.47 2.45
CA GLN A 49 -21.32 0.02 1.53
C GLN A 49 -22.12 -1.12 0.87
N LYS A 50 -21.43 -2.21 0.47
CA LYS A 50 -22.10 -3.42 -0.06
C LYS A 50 -22.98 -4.11 0.98
N ALA A 51 -22.52 -4.20 2.22
CA ALA A 51 -23.30 -4.76 3.31
C ALA A 51 -24.59 -3.96 3.55
N GLU A 52 -24.48 -2.64 3.60
CA GLU A 52 -25.64 -1.75 3.75
C GLU A 52 -26.60 -1.85 2.57
N ALA A 53 -26.09 -1.90 1.34
CA ALA A 53 -26.92 -2.06 0.15
C ALA A 53 -27.70 -3.38 0.18
N ALA A 54 -27.04 -4.49 0.56
CA ALA A 54 -27.69 -5.79 0.71
C ALA A 54 -28.79 -5.76 1.80
N ALA A 55 -28.50 -5.16 2.95
CA ALA A 55 -29.46 -5.02 4.04
C ALA A 55 -30.70 -4.21 3.62
N ARG A 56 -30.52 -3.08 2.90
CA ARG A 56 -31.62 -2.27 2.37
C ARG A 56 -32.47 -3.02 1.35
N ASN A 57 -31.88 -3.98 0.64
CA ASN A 57 -32.58 -4.83 -0.33
C ASN A 57 -33.20 -6.09 0.30
N GLY A 58 -33.14 -6.25 1.63
CA GLY A 58 -33.68 -7.42 2.34
C GLY A 58 -32.82 -8.68 2.28
N ASP A 59 -31.60 -8.60 1.76
CA ASP A 59 -30.66 -9.73 1.69
C ASP A 59 -29.72 -9.72 2.92
N ALA A 60 -30.23 -10.25 4.03
CA ALA A 60 -29.49 -10.34 5.29
C ALA A 60 -28.21 -11.18 5.17
N ARG A 61 -28.24 -12.26 4.38
CA ARG A 61 -27.10 -13.18 4.22
C ARG A 61 -25.93 -12.50 3.51
N SER A 62 -26.19 -11.79 2.42
CA SER A 62 -25.14 -11.04 1.73
C SER A 62 -24.64 -9.89 2.59
N SER A 63 -25.53 -9.21 3.34
CA SER A 63 -25.12 -8.17 4.29
C SER A 63 -24.12 -8.69 5.32
N GLU A 64 -24.41 -9.83 5.96
CA GLU A 64 -23.51 -10.47 6.92
C GLU A 64 -22.18 -10.89 6.27
N THR A 65 -22.24 -11.52 5.08
CA THR A 65 -21.05 -11.97 4.34
C THR A 65 -20.09 -10.80 4.06
N TRP A 66 -20.60 -9.64 3.68
CA TRP A 66 -19.77 -8.45 3.43
C TRP A 66 -19.18 -7.87 4.72
N ARG A 67 -19.94 -7.88 5.83
CA ARG A 67 -19.43 -7.42 7.14
C ARG A 67 -18.31 -8.30 7.66
N ASP A 68 -18.41 -9.61 7.46
CA ASP A 68 -17.47 -10.56 8.07
C ASP A 68 -16.25 -10.89 7.22
N PHE A 69 -16.19 -10.40 5.97
CA PHE A 69 -15.15 -10.74 4.99
C PHE A 69 -13.72 -10.60 5.51
N TYR A 70 -13.46 -9.54 6.28
CA TYR A 70 -12.15 -9.29 6.90
C TYR A 70 -12.10 -9.71 8.37
N LYS A 71 -13.19 -9.56 9.12
CA LYS A 71 -13.26 -9.83 10.56
C LYS A 71 -12.77 -11.23 10.90
N GLY A 72 -13.32 -12.25 10.23
CA GLY A 72 -12.96 -13.66 10.48
C GLY A 72 -11.55 -14.04 10.00
N ARG A 73 -11.04 -13.39 8.95
CA ARG A 73 -9.72 -13.70 8.38
C ARG A 73 -8.54 -13.13 9.17
N ALA A 74 -8.76 -12.02 9.87
CA ALA A 74 -7.73 -11.36 10.67
C ALA A 74 -7.86 -11.63 12.18
N GLY A 75 -8.92 -12.33 12.62
CA GLY A 75 -9.14 -12.66 14.02
C GLY A 75 -9.39 -11.43 14.90
N TRP A 76 -10.06 -10.41 14.35
CA TRP A 76 -10.45 -9.22 15.09
C TRP A 76 -11.74 -9.45 15.86
N SER A 77 -11.81 -8.88 17.06
CA SER A 77 -13.07 -8.78 17.78
C SER A 77 -14.04 -7.81 17.10
N ASP A 78 -15.32 -7.92 17.45
CA ASP A 78 -16.38 -7.02 16.97
C ASP A 78 -16.07 -5.55 17.21
N GLU A 79 -15.52 -5.24 18.38
CA GLU A 79 -15.19 -3.87 18.76
C GLU A 79 -14.00 -3.33 17.97
N GLU A 80 -12.92 -4.10 17.84
CA GLU A 80 -11.76 -3.72 17.02
C GLU A 80 -12.18 -3.48 15.56
N PHE A 81 -13.02 -4.37 15.03
CA PHE A 81 -13.50 -4.26 13.66
C PHE A 81 -14.44 -3.06 13.46
N ARG A 82 -15.30 -2.76 14.44
CA ARG A 82 -16.14 -1.55 14.45
C ARG A 82 -15.29 -0.29 14.40
N VAL A 83 -14.23 -0.22 15.21
CA VAL A 83 -13.27 0.90 15.21
C VAL A 83 -12.59 1.05 13.85
N LEU A 84 -12.10 -0.04 13.25
CA LEU A 84 -11.49 -0.02 11.91
C LEU A 84 -12.43 0.54 10.86
N ASN A 85 -13.70 0.14 10.88
CA ASN A 85 -14.71 0.61 9.93
C ASN A 85 -15.00 2.11 10.08
N LEU A 86 -15.03 2.63 11.31
CA LEU A 86 -15.22 4.06 11.55
C LEU A 86 -14.05 4.88 10.99
N ILE A 87 -12.82 4.43 11.24
CA ILE A 87 -11.62 5.10 10.72
C ILE A 87 -11.57 5.03 9.18
N ALA A 88 -11.91 3.88 8.61
CA ALA A 88 -11.99 3.70 7.15
C ALA A 88 -13.00 4.66 6.51
N ALA A 89 -14.22 4.73 7.05
CA ALA A 89 -15.27 5.61 6.54
C ALA A 89 -14.86 7.10 6.62
N ASP A 90 -14.21 7.50 7.72
CA ASP A 90 -13.73 8.88 7.87
C ASP A 90 -12.61 9.21 6.88
N CYS A 91 -11.62 8.32 6.75
CA CYS A 91 -10.55 8.46 5.77
C CYS A 91 -11.13 8.62 4.35
N GLN A 92 -12.05 7.73 3.92
CA GLN A 92 -12.63 7.81 2.58
C GLN A 92 -13.43 9.11 2.35
N ARG A 93 -14.13 9.60 3.37
CA ARG A 93 -14.82 10.90 3.30
C ARG A 93 -13.84 12.05 3.07
N GLN A 94 -12.72 12.08 3.78
CA GLN A 94 -11.67 13.08 3.58
C GLN A 94 -11.04 12.98 2.19
N LEU A 95 -10.67 11.76 1.76
CA LEU A 95 -10.10 11.52 0.43
C LEU A 95 -11.06 11.92 -0.69
N LYS A 96 -12.37 11.74 -0.53
CA LYS A 96 -13.37 12.18 -1.51
C LYS A 96 -13.31 13.68 -1.76
N VAL A 97 -13.06 14.50 -0.73
CA VAL A 97 -12.92 15.96 -0.87
C VAL A 97 -11.66 16.29 -1.66
N ILE A 98 -10.53 15.66 -1.33
CA ILE A 98 -9.24 15.87 -2.02
C ILE A 98 -9.35 15.44 -3.49
N ASN A 99 -9.91 14.26 -3.74
CA ASN A 99 -10.11 13.73 -5.10
C ASN A 99 -11.02 14.63 -5.93
N ALA A 100 -12.06 15.23 -5.33
CA ALA A 100 -12.90 16.20 -6.03
C ALA A 100 -12.14 17.48 -6.41
N LYS A 101 -11.20 17.95 -5.56
CA LYS A 101 -10.30 19.07 -5.91
C LYS A 101 -9.36 18.67 -7.05
N ALA A 102 -8.71 17.51 -6.94
CA ALA A 102 -7.78 17.00 -7.95
C ALA A 102 -8.47 16.82 -9.32
N GLN A 103 -9.70 16.30 -9.33
CA GLN A 103 -10.46 16.12 -10.56
C GLN A 103 -10.70 17.46 -11.29
N LYS A 104 -11.02 18.53 -10.56
CA LYS A 104 -11.20 19.87 -11.17
C LYS A 104 -9.92 20.38 -11.83
N VAL A 105 -8.77 20.17 -11.19
CA VAL A 105 -7.46 20.55 -11.73
C VAL A 105 -7.13 19.71 -12.97
N ILE A 106 -7.36 18.40 -12.92
CA ILE A 106 -7.18 17.49 -14.06
C ILE A 106 -8.06 17.92 -15.24
N ASP A 107 -9.34 18.22 -15.00
CA ASP A 107 -10.28 18.63 -16.04
C ASP A 107 -9.89 19.96 -16.68
N ALA A 108 -9.48 20.94 -15.88
CA ALA A 108 -9.00 22.23 -16.37
C ALA A 108 -7.74 22.06 -17.24
N ARG A 109 -6.78 21.24 -16.78
CA ARG A 109 -5.56 20.95 -17.55
C ARG A 109 -5.87 20.15 -18.81
N ARG A 110 -6.79 19.18 -18.76
CA ARG A 110 -7.19 18.41 -19.94
C ARG A 110 -7.76 19.32 -21.02
N LYS A 111 -8.63 20.28 -20.65
CA LYS A 111 -9.16 21.29 -21.59
C LYS A 111 -8.06 22.19 -22.17
N LEU A 112 -7.09 22.58 -21.36
CA LEU A 112 -5.98 23.44 -21.78
C LEU A 112 -5.03 22.76 -22.77
N TYR A 113 -4.65 21.51 -22.50
CA TYR A 113 -3.62 20.79 -23.28
C TYR A 113 -4.19 19.87 -24.37
N PHE A 114 -5.44 19.45 -24.25
CA PHE A 114 -6.11 18.50 -25.14
C PHE A 114 -7.55 18.93 -25.47
N PRO A 115 -7.77 20.11 -26.09
CA PRO A 115 -9.11 20.64 -26.36
C PRO A 115 -9.96 19.70 -27.24
N ASP A 116 -9.34 18.99 -28.19
CA ASP A 116 -10.01 18.03 -29.07
C ASP A 116 -9.99 16.59 -28.53
N ASN A 117 -9.59 16.37 -27.27
CA ASN A 117 -9.31 15.05 -26.67
C ASN A 117 -8.30 14.20 -27.47
N LYS A 118 -7.48 14.83 -28.31
CA LYS A 118 -6.42 14.16 -29.09
C LYS A 118 -5.07 14.41 -28.44
N VAL A 119 -4.24 13.36 -28.40
CA VAL A 119 -2.83 13.49 -28.03
C VAL A 119 -2.16 14.44 -29.03
N ARG A 120 -1.32 15.34 -28.53
CA ARG A 120 -0.62 16.29 -29.39
C ARG A 120 0.25 15.54 -30.41
N PRO A 121 0.28 15.96 -31.69
CA PRO A 121 1.09 15.30 -32.72
C PRO A 121 2.59 15.28 -32.42
N ASP A 122 3.06 16.23 -31.61
CA ASP A 122 4.47 16.32 -31.17
C ASP A 122 4.83 15.35 -30.04
N GLY A 123 3.86 14.56 -29.54
CA GLY A 123 4.05 13.59 -28.47
C GLY A 123 4.42 14.20 -27.12
N LYS A 124 4.41 15.54 -26.99
CA LYS A 124 4.84 16.22 -25.77
C LYS A 124 3.76 16.11 -24.70
N MET A 125 4.09 15.46 -23.59
CA MET A 125 3.23 15.45 -22.41
C MET A 125 3.23 16.83 -21.72
N PRO A 126 2.09 17.26 -21.16
CA PRO A 126 2.04 18.43 -20.31
C PRO A 126 3.02 18.28 -19.15
N PRO A 127 3.64 19.39 -18.70
CA PRO A 127 4.47 19.33 -17.50
C PRO A 127 3.64 18.87 -16.29
N PRO A 128 4.28 18.31 -15.24
CA PRO A 128 3.59 17.96 -14.00
C PRO A 128 2.93 19.21 -13.39
N SER A 129 1.78 19.02 -12.75
CA SER A 129 1.07 20.11 -12.05
C SER A 129 1.58 20.19 -10.60
N PRO A 130 2.18 21.31 -10.16
CA PRO A 130 2.55 21.48 -8.74
C PRO A 130 1.35 21.35 -7.80
N GLU A 131 0.18 21.84 -8.25
CA GLU A 131 -1.07 21.71 -7.50
C GLU A 131 -1.52 20.24 -7.35
N LEU A 132 -1.36 19.41 -8.39
CA LEU A 132 -1.68 17.97 -8.27
C LEU A 132 -0.67 17.24 -7.39
N GLN A 133 0.61 17.64 -7.42
CA GLN A 133 1.62 17.09 -6.52
C GLN A 133 1.28 17.40 -5.05
N GLN A 134 0.83 18.63 -4.76
CA GLN A 134 0.40 19.01 -3.42
C GLN A 134 -0.85 18.23 -2.98
N LEU A 135 -1.85 18.09 -3.85
CA LEU A 135 -3.06 17.30 -3.55
C LEU A 135 -2.74 15.81 -3.36
N GLN A 136 -1.76 15.28 -4.09
CA GLN A 136 -1.27 13.91 -3.87
C GLN A 136 -0.60 13.77 -2.49
N ALA A 137 0.24 14.73 -2.10
CA ALA A 137 0.86 14.73 -0.78
C ALA A 137 -0.18 14.85 0.35
N GLU A 138 -1.22 15.67 0.18
CA GLU A 138 -2.35 15.77 1.11
C GLU A 138 -3.12 14.44 1.20
N HIS A 139 -3.39 13.81 0.06
CA HIS A 139 -4.02 12.49 -0.02
C HIS A 139 -3.23 11.42 0.75
N ASP A 140 -1.92 11.35 0.52
CA ASP A 140 -1.05 10.37 1.17
C ASP A 140 -0.95 10.62 2.68
N ALA A 141 -0.91 11.90 3.09
CA ALA A 141 -0.89 12.28 4.50
C ALA A 141 -2.18 11.87 5.25
N VAL A 142 -3.36 12.00 4.62
CA VAL A 142 -4.64 11.55 5.21
C VAL A 142 -4.63 10.05 5.48
N ILE A 143 -4.08 9.25 4.55
CA ILE A 143 -3.99 7.80 4.73
C ILE A 143 -3.04 7.44 5.86
N LEU A 144 -1.87 8.08 5.93
CA LEU A 144 -0.91 7.83 7.00
C LEU A 144 -1.43 8.27 8.37
N ALA A 145 -2.20 9.37 8.43
CA ALA A 145 -2.88 9.78 9.65
C ALA A 145 -3.92 8.74 10.10
N ALA A 146 -4.69 8.15 9.16
CA ALA A 146 -5.63 7.08 9.47
C ALA A 146 -4.91 5.82 9.99
N ARG A 147 -3.77 5.44 9.39
CA ARG A 147 -2.91 4.36 9.92
C ARG A 147 -2.51 4.63 11.37
N ASP A 148 -2.04 5.84 11.66
CA ASP A 148 -1.59 6.21 13.01
C ASP A 148 -2.76 6.20 14.00
N GLN A 149 -3.93 6.63 13.58
CA GLN A 149 -5.15 6.54 14.40
C GLN A 149 -5.54 5.09 14.70
N ILE A 150 -5.37 4.16 13.75
CA ILE A 150 -5.59 2.73 14.00
C ILE A 150 -4.62 2.24 15.07
N ARG A 151 -3.33 2.57 14.92
CA ARG A 151 -2.29 2.18 15.88
C ARG A 151 -2.59 2.69 17.29
N LEU A 152 -2.99 3.97 17.40
CA LEU A 152 -3.33 4.59 18.68
C LEU A 152 -4.58 3.98 19.31
N THR A 153 -5.62 3.71 18.51
CA THR A 153 -6.92 3.28 19.03
C THR A 153 -6.96 1.79 19.36
N LEU A 154 -6.34 0.94 18.53
CA LEU A 154 -6.30 -0.51 18.75
C LEU A 154 -5.14 -0.95 19.65
N GLY A 155 -4.13 -0.09 19.81
CA GLY A 155 -2.90 -0.43 20.51
C GLY A 155 -1.93 -1.25 19.67
N GLU A 156 -0.70 -1.37 20.18
CA GLU A 156 0.43 -1.91 19.42
C GLU A 156 0.23 -3.38 19.01
N GLN A 157 -0.30 -4.22 19.90
CA GLN A 157 -0.48 -5.65 19.62
C GLN A 157 -1.47 -5.88 18.47
N SER A 158 -2.62 -5.19 18.48
CA SER A 158 -3.62 -5.32 17.41
C SER A 158 -3.16 -4.67 16.11
N PHE A 159 -2.37 -3.60 16.21
CA PHE A 159 -1.73 -3.00 15.04
C PHE A 159 -0.72 -3.94 14.37
N GLN A 160 0.11 -4.64 15.15
CA GLN A 160 1.04 -5.64 14.61
C GLN A 160 0.30 -6.78 13.90
N ARG A 161 -0.81 -7.28 14.46
CA ARG A 161 -1.66 -8.27 13.79
C ARG A 161 -2.20 -7.75 12.45
N LEU A 162 -2.62 -6.49 12.39
CA LEU A 162 -3.03 -5.85 11.14
C LEU A 162 -1.86 -5.80 10.14
N GLN A 163 -0.67 -5.38 10.56
CA GLN A 163 0.50 -5.32 9.68
C GLN A 163 0.84 -6.69 9.07
N GLU A 164 0.84 -7.74 9.90
CA GLU A 164 1.05 -9.11 9.43
C GLU A 164 -0.03 -9.56 8.46
N PHE A 165 -1.30 -9.26 8.75
CA PHE A 165 -2.43 -9.56 7.88
C PHE A 165 -2.26 -8.88 6.51
N LEU A 166 -1.96 -7.58 6.49
CA LEU A 166 -1.76 -6.82 5.24
C LEU A 166 -0.57 -7.35 4.44
N LYS A 167 0.54 -7.67 5.12
CA LYS A 167 1.73 -8.23 4.48
C LYS A 167 1.46 -9.58 3.82
N ARG A 168 0.61 -10.42 4.42
CA ARG A 168 0.27 -11.75 3.88
C ARG A 168 -0.79 -11.71 2.78
N THR A 169 -1.73 -10.77 2.84
CA THR A 169 -2.92 -10.80 1.99
C THR A 169 -2.94 -9.73 0.90
N LEU A 170 -2.49 -8.52 1.23
CA LEU A 170 -2.65 -7.35 0.35
C LEU A 170 -1.36 -7.01 -0.39
N VAL A 171 -0.23 -6.97 0.31
CA VAL A 171 1.07 -6.65 -0.30
C VAL A 171 1.39 -7.52 -1.53
N PRO A 172 1.14 -8.84 -1.55
CA PRO A 172 1.42 -9.67 -2.73
C PRO A 172 0.55 -9.36 -3.95
N THR A 173 -0.57 -8.65 -3.79
CA THR A 173 -1.49 -8.30 -4.90
C THR A 173 -1.19 -6.93 -5.50
N ILE A 174 -0.28 -6.16 -4.90
CA ILE A 174 0.08 -4.82 -5.35
C ILE A 174 1.22 -4.92 -6.36
N THR A 175 0.95 -4.48 -7.59
CA THR A 175 1.96 -4.33 -8.64
C THR A 175 2.27 -2.85 -8.82
N VAL A 176 3.52 -2.45 -8.54
CA VAL A 176 3.98 -1.07 -8.76
C VAL A 176 4.61 -0.97 -10.14
N THR A 177 3.88 -0.38 -11.09
CA THR A 177 4.41 -0.08 -12.43
C THR A 177 4.94 1.35 -12.44
N LYS A 178 6.25 1.51 -12.64
CA LYS A 178 6.85 2.82 -12.89
C LYS A 178 6.49 3.22 -14.33
N LEU A 179 5.61 4.19 -14.52
CA LEU A 179 5.49 4.82 -15.84
C LEU A 179 6.79 5.62 -16.09
N GLY A 180 7.41 5.35 -17.24
CA GLY A 180 8.76 5.81 -17.58
C GLY A 180 8.99 7.31 -17.49
N ASN A 181 10.24 7.67 -17.20
CA ASN A 181 10.78 9.03 -17.06
C ASN A 181 10.48 9.93 -18.26
#